data_AF-C6XNQ7-F1
#
_entry.id   AF-C6XNQ7-F1
#
_cell.length_a   1.000
_cell.length_b   1.000
_cell.length_c   1.000
_cell.angle_alpha   90.00
_cell.angle_beta   90.00
_cell.angle_gamma   90.00
#
_symmetry.space_group_name_H-M   'P 1'
#
loop_
_entity.id
_entity.type
_entity.pdbx_description
1 polymer ?
#
loop_
_entity_poly.entity_id
_entity_poly.type
_entity_poly.pdbx_seq_one_letter_code
_entity_poly.pdbx_strand_id
1 'polypeptide(L)'
;MKQLQARARAEEGSYVNKQTSEFLVQARSLRQLGEWAAKELMGEGAPGVAVYAEALVRSGIAGNDAFKNVEDDLRLAGREDCSVEVTSRFQKILDEARQNVG
;
A
#
# COMPACT_ATOMS: atom_id res chain seq x y z
N MET A 1 32.20 14.62 -24.08
CA MET A 1 31.42 15.27 -22.99
C MET A 1 29.90 15.27 -23.21
N LYS A 2 29.37 15.63 -24.40
CA LYS A 2 27.90 15.66 -24.65
C LYS A 2 27.18 14.30 -24.48
N GLN A 3 27.84 13.19 -24.80
CA GLN A 3 27.25 11.85 -24.74
C GLN A 3 27.08 11.30 -23.31
N LEU A 4 27.99 11.68 -22.39
CA LEU A 4 27.91 11.31 -20.97
C LEU A 4 26.78 12.06 -20.26
N GLN A 5 26.58 13.35 -20.59
CA GLN A 5 25.47 14.16 -20.06
C GLN A 5 24.10 13.65 -20.54
N ALA A 6 24.01 13.16 -21.78
CA ALA A 6 22.77 12.56 -22.30
C ALA A 6 22.42 11.24 -21.61
N ARG A 7 23.42 10.41 -21.29
CA ARG A 7 23.24 9.17 -20.52
C ARG A 7 22.81 9.45 -19.08
N ALA A 8 23.49 10.38 -18.40
CA ALA A 8 23.15 10.78 -17.03
C ALA A 8 21.67 11.26 -16.93
N ARG A 9 21.21 12.09 -17.87
CA ARG A 9 19.81 12.55 -17.89
C ARG A 9 18.80 11.43 -18.17
N ALA A 10 19.15 10.47 -19.03
CA ALA A 10 18.27 9.33 -19.32
C ALA A 10 18.17 8.36 -18.12
N GLU A 11 19.27 8.17 -17.40
CA GLU A 11 19.33 7.36 -16.17
C GLU A 11 18.57 8.06 -15.03
N GLU A 12 18.76 9.37 -14.83
CA GLU A 12 18.01 10.17 -13.87
C GLU A 12 16.49 10.13 -14.15
N GLY A 13 16.09 10.30 -15.41
CA GLY A 13 14.67 10.21 -15.79
C GLY A 13 14.08 8.82 -15.55
N SER A 14 14.83 7.76 -15.86
CA SER A 14 14.41 6.37 -15.61
C SER A 14 14.29 6.08 -14.12
N TYR A 15 15.20 6.62 -13.31
CA TYR A 15 15.19 6.46 -11.86
C TYR A 15 14.03 7.20 -11.19
N VAL A 16 13.77 8.46 -11.57
CA VAL A 16 12.64 9.25 -11.06
C VAL A 16 11.30 8.61 -11.43
N ASN A 17 11.17 8.11 -12.66
CA ASN A 17 9.97 7.39 -13.10
C ASN A 17 9.76 6.11 -12.28
N LYS A 18 10.85 5.38 -11.98
CA LYS A 18 10.80 4.18 -11.14
C LYS A 18 10.37 4.49 -9.71
N GLN A 19 10.95 5.50 -9.07
CA GLN A 19 10.56 5.94 -7.72
C GLN A 19 9.08 6.37 -7.66
N THR A 20 8.62 7.13 -8.67
CA THR A 20 7.24 7.58 -8.75
C THR A 20 6.28 6.40 -8.90
N SER A 21 6.62 5.44 -9.76
CA SER A 21 5.83 4.22 -9.96
C SER A 21 5.77 3.37 -8.68
N GLU A 22 6.90 3.15 -8.02
CA GLU A 22 6.97 2.41 -6.76
C GLU A 22 6.13 3.07 -5.65
N PHE A 23 6.20 4.40 -5.53
CA PHE A 23 5.37 5.15 -4.59
C PHE A 23 3.87 4.98 -4.86
N LEU A 24 3.44 5.11 -6.12
CA LEU A 24 2.02 4.97 -6.49
C LEU A 24 1.50 3.55 -6.28
N VAL A 25 2.31 2.53 -6.60
CA VAL A 25 1.98 1.13 -6.32
C VAL A 25 1.83 0.91 -4.83
N GLN A 26 2.77 1.37 -4.01
CA GLN A 26 2.71 1.24 -2.55
C GLN A 26 1.48 1.92 -1.96
N ALA A 27 1.19 3.17 -2.36
CA ALA A 27 0.01 3.91 -1.89
C ALA A 27 -1.29 3.20 -2.28
N ARG A 28 -1.38 2.66 -3.51
CA ARG A 28 -2.54 1.91 -3.98
C ARG A 28 -2.72 0.60 -3.21
N SER A 29 -1.63 -0.13 -2.97
CA SER A 29 -1.66 -1.38 -2.22
C SER A 29 -2.06 -1.18 -0.76
N LEU A 30 -1.57 -0.11 -0.11
CA LEU A 30 -2.00 0.27 1.23
C LEU A 30 -3.47 0.65 1.29
N ARG A 31 -3.98 1.35 0.26
CA ARG A 31 -5.41 1.67 0.16
C ARG A 31 -6.25 0.38 0.11
N GLN A 32 -5.88 -0.57 -0.74
CA GLN A 32 -6.59 -1.85 -0.86
C GLN A 32 -6.54 -2.68 0.43
N LEU A 33 -5.39 -2.68 1.13
CA LEU A 33 -5.28 -3.32 2.44
C LEU A 33 -6.23 -2.67 3.46
N GLY A 34 -6.30 -1.33 3.47
CA GLY A 34 -7.19 -0.60 4.36
C GLY A 34 -8.66 -0.80 4.03
N GLU A 35 -9.02 -0.88 2.75
CA GLU A 35 -10.39 -1.20 2.33
C GLU A 35 -10.80 -2.59 2.83
N TRP A 36 -9.92 -3.59 2.71
CA TRP A 36 -10.17 -4.91 3.25
C TRP A 36 -10.31 -4.88 4.78
N ALA A 37 -9.35 -4.30 5.49
CA ALA A 37 -9.38 -4.22 6.95
C ALA A 37 -10.64 -3.52 7.45
N ALA A 38 -11.05 -2.42 6.82
CA ALA A 38 -12.25 -1.70 7.19
C ALA A 38 -13.54 -2.51 6.95
N LYS A 39 -13.60 -3.34 5.90
CA LYS A 39 -14.71 -4.27 5.69
C LYS A 39 -14.79 -5.31 6.80
N GLU A 40 -13.65 -5.83 7.27
CA GLU A 40 -13.59 -6.75 8.40
C GLU A 40 -14.04 -6.08 9.71
N LEU A 41 -13.71 -4.79 9.90
CA LEU A 41 -14.03 -4.04 11.11
C LEU A 41 -15.49 -3.54 11.17
N MET A 42 -16.04 -3.12 10.03
CA MET A 42 -17.28 -2.33 9.96
C MET A 42 -18.36 -2.95 9.09
N GLY A 43 -18.05 -4.01 8.34
CA GLY A 43 -18.94 -4.63 7.35
C GLY A 43 -18.82 -4.02 5.95
N GLU A 44 -19.28 -4.79 4.97
CA GLU A 44 -19.23 -4.38 3.57
C GLU A 44 -20.20 -3.21 3.29
N GLY A 45 -19.70 -2.15 2.64
CA GLY A 45 -20.49 -0.97 2.30
C GLY A 45 -20.59 0.09 3.41
N ALA A 46 -19.91 -0.11 4.56
CA ALA A 46 -19.90 0.91 5.61
C ALA A 46 -19.25 2.23 5.10
N PRO A 47 -19.85 3.41 5.39
CA PRO A 47 -19.31 4.70 4.96
C PRO A 47 -17.87 4.96 5.43
N GLY A 48 -17.45 4.31 6.53
CA GLY A 48 -16.11 4.42 7.10
C GLY A 48 -15.01 3.70 6.31
N VAL A 49 -15.35 2.82 5.34
CA VAL A 49 -14.36 2.03 4.60
C VAL A 49 -13.37 2.92 3.85
N ALA A 50 -13.87 3.89 3.09
CA ALA A 50 -13.02 4.80 2.34
C ALA A 50 -12.15 5.67 3.25
N VAL A 51 -12.71 6.12 4.38
CA VAL A 51 -12.01 6.97 5.36
C VAL A 51 -10.86 6.20 6.02
N TYR A 52 -11.11 4.96 6.44
CA TYR A 52 -10.10 4.10 7.04
C TYR A 52 -8.97 3.79 6.04
N ALA A 53 -9.32 3.43 4.80
CA ALA A 53 -8.35 3.16 3.75
C ALA A 53 -7.43 4.36 3.48
N GLU A 54 -8.00 5.57 3.45
CA GLU A 54 -7.21 6.80 3.28
C GLU A 54 -6.34 7.12 4.49
N ALA A 55 -6.84 6.89 5.69
CA ALA A 55 -6.05 7.05 6.92
C ALA A 55 -4.86 6.09 6.94
N LEU A 56 -5.04 4.85 6.49
CA LEU A 56 -3.97 3.86 6.43
C LEU A 56 -2.86 4.26 5.44
N VAL A 57 -3.24 4.74 4.25
CA VAL A 57 -2.28 5.27 3.26
C VAL A 57 -1.48 6.43 3.86
N ARG A 58 -2.16 7.39 4.51
CA ARG A 58 -1.49 8.54 5.15
C ARG A 58 -0.53 8.08 6.25
N SER A 59 -0.93 7.10 7.06
CA SER A 59 -0.11 6.54 8.12
C SER A 59 1.17 5.90 7.56
N GLY A 60 1.05 5.10 6.49
CA GLY A 60 2.20 4.49 5.82
C GLY A 60 3.13 5.52 5.16
N ILE A 61 2.58 6.57 4.54
CA ILE A 61 3.38 7.67 3.97
C ILE A 61 4.13 8.44 5.06
N ALA A 62 3.54 8.59 6.25
CA ALA A 62 4.18 9.21 7.40
C ALA A 62 5.28 8.34 8.04
N GLY A 63 5.49 7.10 7.54
CA GLY A 63 6.48 6.16 8.06
C GLY A 63 6.00 5.34 9.25
N ASN A 64 4.71 5.37 9.57
CA ASN A 64 4.15 4.48 10.59
C ASN A 64 4.02 3.06 10.05
N ASP A 65 4.06 2.09 10.95
CA ASP A 65 3.82 0.69 10.62
C ASP A 65 2.33 0.45 10.34
N ALA A 66 1.95 0.58 9.06
CA ALA A 66 0.58 0.38 8.60
C ALA A 66 0.07 -1.04 8.86
N PHE A 67 0.95 -2.06 8.83
CA PHE A 67 0.58 -3.44 9.10
C PHE A 67 0.19 -3.60 10.56
N LYS A 68 1.04 -3.08 11.45
CA LYS A 68 0.77 -3.09 12.88
C LYS A 68 -0.51 -2.35 13.24
N ASN A 69 -0.81 -1.22 12.60
CA ASN A 69 -2.07 -0.51 12.82
C ASN A 69 -3.28 -1.38 12.47
N VAL A 70 -3.26 -2.03 11.30
CA VAL A 70 -4.33 -2.95 10.88
C VAL A 70 -4.47 -4.13 11.85
N GLU A 71 -3.35 -4.73 12.25
CA GLU A 71 -3.35 -5.84 13.21
C GLU A 71 -3.93 -5.43 14.57
N ASP A 72 -3.53 -4.27 15.08
CA ASP A 72 -3.99 -3.75 16.37
C ASP A 72 -5.51 -3.42 16.31
N ASP A 73 -5.98 -2.82 15.21
CA ASP A 73 -7.40 -2.55 15.00
C ASP A 73 -8.25 -3.84 14.90
N LEU A 74 -7.77 -4.83 14.12
CA LEU A 74 -8.45 -6.13 14.00
C LEU A 74 -8.51 -6.86 15.34
N ARG A 75 -7.44 -6.77 16.14
CA ARG A 75 -7.40 -7.35 17.48
C ARG A 75 -8.39 -6.67 18.42
N LEU A 76 -8.51 -5.33 18.37
CA LEU A 76 -9.50 -4.58 19.13
C LEU A 76 -10.95 -4.95 18.74
N ALA A 77 -11.16 -5.36 17.48
CA ALA A 77 -12.44 -5.90 17.01
C ALA A 77 -12.67 -7.39 17.36
N GLY A 78 -11.76 -8.01 18.12
CA GLY A 78 -11.89 -9.39 18.59
C GLY A 78 -11.38 -10.45 17.62
N ARG A 79 -10.67 -10.06 16.56
CA ARG A 79 -9.96 -11.03 15.70
C ARG A 79 -8.52 -11.21 16.18
N GLU A 80 -8.27 -12.33 16.84
CA GLU A 80 -6.93 -12.70 17.31
C GLU A 80 -6.05 -13.24 16.17
N ASP A 81 -4.72 -13.23 16.35
CA ASP A 81 -3.71 -13.84 15.45
C ASP A 81 -3.78 -13.47 13.95
N CYS A 82 -4.14 -12.22 13.64
CA CYS A 82 -4.34 -11.77 12.26
C CYS A 82 -3.07 -11.44 11.46
N SER A 83 -1.88 -11.43 12.07
CA SER A 83 -0.64 -10.94 11.42
C SER A 83 -0.30 -11.67 10.11
N VAL A 84 -0.43 -13.00 10.12
CA VAL A 84 -0.21 -13.82 8.92
C VAL A 84 -1.21 -13.49 7.83
N GLU A 85 -2.47 -13.24 8.19
CA GLU A 85 -3.49 -12.86 7.21
C GLU A 85 -3.21 -11.48 6.63
N VAL A 86 -2.91 -10.48 7.45
CA VAL A 86 -2.61 -9.11 7.01
C VAL A 86 -1.44 -9.12 6.01
N THR A 87 -0.37 -9.84 6.33
CA THR A 87 0.81 -9.96 5.46
C THR A 87 0.49 -10.70 4.16
N SER A 88 -0.25 -11.82 4.25
CA SER A 88 -0.67 -12.61 3.09
C SER A 88 -1.57 -11.82 2.14
N ARG A 89 -2.51 -11.04 2.69
CA ARG A 89 -3.39 -10.15 1.92
C ARG A 89 -2.60 -9.10 1.16
N PHE A 90 -1.65 -8.45 1.83
CA PHE A 90 -0.83 -7.44 1.19
C PHE A 90 0.06 -8.02 0.09
N GLN A 91 0.64 -9.20 0.30
CA GLN A 91 1.44 -9.87 -0.72
C GLN A 91 0.59 -10.19 -1.96
N LYS A 92 -0.62 -10.71 -1.77
CA LYS A 92 -1.56 -10.97 -2.86
C LYS A 92 -1.91 -9.69 -3.64
N ILE A 93 -2.16 -8.59 -2.93
CA ILE A 93 -2.40 -7.27 -3.53
C ILE A 93 -1.21 -6.82 -4.39
N LEU A 94 0.02 -6.99 -3.91
CA LEU A 94 1.22 -6.64 -4.67
C LEU A 94 1.38 -7.51 -5.94
N ASP A 95 1.09 -8.81 -5.83
CA ASP A 95 1.17 -9.73 -6.97
C ASP A 95 0.13 -9.39 -8.04
N GLU A 96 -1.10 -9.06 -7.63
CA GLU A 96 -2.16 -8.57 -8.53
C GLU A 96 -1.78 -7.24 -9.17
N ALA A 97 -1.17 -6.31 -8.42
CA ALA A 97 -0.71 -5.03 -8.96
C ALA A 97 0.39 -5.23 -10.02
N ARG A 98 1.31 -6.17 -9.80
CA ARG A 98 2.37 -6.50 -10.77
C ARG A 98 1.83 -7.13 -12.05
N GLN A 99 0.82 -7.99 -11.95
CA GLN A 99 0.20 -8.63 -13.11
C GLN A 99 -0.57 -7.65 -14.00
N ASN A 100 -1.11 -6.56 -13.42
CA ASN A 100 -1.86 -5.54 -14.14
C ASN A 100 -0.98 -4.42 -14.75
N VAL A 101 0.34 -4.50 -14.61
CA VAL A 101 1.32 -3.56 -15.19
C VAL A 101 2.03 -4.17 -16.42
N GLY A 102 1.62 -5.37 -16.85
CA GLY A 102 2.11 -6.07 -18.04
C GLY A 102 1.37 -5.72 -19.32
#